data_AF-A0A5J5I8N7-F1
#
_entry.id   AF-A0A5J5I8N7-F1
#
_cell.length_a   1.000
_cell.length_b   1.000
_cell.length_c   1.000
_cell.angle_alpha   90.00
_cell.angle_beta   90.00
_cell.angle_gamma   90.00
#
_symmetry.space_group_name_H-M   'P 1'
#
loop_
_entity.id
_entity.type
_entity.pdbx_description
1 polymer ?
#
loop_
_entity_poly.entity_id
_entity_poly.type
_entity_poly.pdbx_seq_one_letter_code
_entity_poly.pdbx_strand_id
1 'polypeptide(L)'
;MAKRITTGPFHVPLFPDGGAAIFGRITNGLNIVLKNHSDERRTVKVSVDQCASVIFPAKSIEGPPALPETTVILEPNECTIVPAVITANTILRVNIKGEVDLDAEKMEVSVIGGNTNAGFVEFPSAVLFFRLDDFVEDDTDDDH
;
A
#
# COMPACT_ATOMS: atom_id res chain seq x y z
N MET A 1 13.79 -14.26 12.22
CA MET A 1 13.88 -13.01 11.44
C MET A 1 12.48 -12.51 11.14
N ALA A 2 12.29 -11.21 10.92
CA ALA A 2 10.98 -10.65 10.56
C ALA A 2 10.69 -10.93 9.08
N LYS A 3 9.58 -11.60 8.79
CA LYS A 3 9.13 -11.88 7.42
C LYS A 3 8.71 -10.55 6.74
N ARG A 4 8.84 -10.49 5.41
CA ARG A 4 8.47 -9.33 4.59
C ARG A 4 7.62 -9.78 3.42
N ILE A 5 6.50 -9.08 3.19
CA ILE A 5 5.71 -9.20 1.97
C ILE A 5 5.64 -7.84 1.28
N THR A 6 5.60 -7.85 -0.05
CA THR A 6 5.49 -6.62 -0.85
C THR A 6 4.38 -6.74 -1.89
N THR A 7 3.71 -5.63 -2.18
CA THR A 7 2.69 -5.55 -3.24
C THR A 7 2.95 -4.35 -4.14
N GLY A 8 2.65 -4.51 -5.43
CA GLY A 8 3.00 -3.59 -6.52
C GLY A 8 4.19 -4.07 -7.36
N PRO A 9 4.77 -3.20 -8.22
CA PRO A 9 4.49 -1.77 -8.32
C PRO A 9 3.13 -1.46 -8.93
N PHE A 10 2.44 -0.45 -8.40
CA PHE A 10 1.19 0.07 -8.97
C PHE A 10 1.36 1.53 -9.37
N HIS A 11 0.94 1.86 -10.59
CA HIS A 11 0.91 3.23 -11.08
C HIS A 11 -0.37 3.91 -10.59
N VAL A 12 -0.23 4.94 -9.76
CA VAL A 12 -1.39 5.70 -9.25
C VAL A 12 -1.49 7.01 -10.01
N PRO A 13 -2.46 7.17 -10.92
CA PRO A 13 -2.70 8.44 -11.58
C PRO A 13 -3.20 9.47 -10.56
N LEU A 14 -2.82 10.74 -10.73
CA LEU A 14 -3.31 11.85 -9.91
C LEU A 14 -4.84 12.04 -10.00
N PHE A 15 -5.45 11.56 -11.10
CA PHE A 15 -6.88 11.62 -11.37
C PHE A 15 -7.36 10.27 -11.93
N PRO A 16 -7.62 9.26 -11.09
CA PRO A 16 -8.04 7.93 -11.57
C PRO A 16 -9.40 7.95 -12.28
N ASP A 17 -10.29 8.85 -11.87
CA ASP A 17 -11.66 8.89 -12.39
C ASP A 17 -11.85 9.99 -13.47
N GLY A 18 -10.78 10.61 -13.96
CA GLY A 18 -10.83 11.69 -14.97
C GLY A 18 -11.55 12.97 -14.52
N GLY A 19 -12.12 12.98 -13.32
CA GLY A 19 -12.68 14.16 -12.67
C GLY A 19 -11.57 15.13 -12.35
N ALA A 20 -11.50 16.20 -13.14
CA ALA A 20 -10.71 17.38 -12.81
C ALA A 20 -11.01 17.83 -11.37
N ALA A 21 -10.14 18.65 -10.81
CA ALA A 21 -10.25 19.29 -9.50
C ALA A 21 -11.48 20.23 -9.34
N ILE A 22 -12.68 19.83 -9.78
CA ILE A 22 -13.87 20.69 -9.90
C ILE A 22 -14.42 21.12 -8.54
N PHE A 23 -13.97 20.52 -7.44
CA PHE A 23 -14.38 20.87 -6.07
C PHE A 23 -13.25 20.85 -5.04
N GLY A 24 -11.98 21.02 -5.43
CA GLY A 24 -10.85 20.98 -4.49
C GLY A 24 -10.64 19.62 -3.80
N ARG A 25 -11.31 18.57 -4.29
CA ARG A 25 -11.21 17.19 -3.82
C ARG A 25 -10.10 16.51 -4.61
N ILE A 26 -8.90 16.45 -4.04
CA ILE A 26 -7.76 15.83 -4.71
C ILE A 26 -7.76 14.32 -4.37
N THR A 27 -7.84 13.48 -5.39
CA THR A 27 -7.78 12.01 -5.30
C THR A 27 -6.36 11.58 -4.93
N ASN A 28 -6.03 11.71 -3.64
CA ASN A 28 -4.67 11.58 -3.12
C ASN A 28 -4.52 10.45 -2.09
N GLY A 29 -5.49 9.55 -1.96
CA GLY A 29 -5.49 8.51 -0.93
C GLY A 29 -5.14 7.14 -1.47
N LEU A 30 -4.11 6.51 -0.91
CA LEU A 30 -3.93 5.05 -0.95
C LEU A 30 -4.40 4.48 0.39
N ASN A 31 -5.28 3.50 0.37
CA ASN A 31 -5.72 2.81 1.57
C ASN A 31 -5.19 1.39 1.55
N ILE A 32 -4.32 1.06 2.49
CA ILE A 32 -3.81 -0.30 2.68
C ILE A 32 -4.71 -0.96 3.71
N VAL A 33 -5.53 -1.90 3.26
CA VAL A 33 -6.41 -2.69 4.11
C VAL A 33 -5.65 -3.93 4.55
N LEU A 34 -5.46 -4.08 5.86
CA LEU A 34 -4.83 -5.23 6.49
C LEU A 34 -5.91 -6.00 7.25
N LYS A 35 -6.02 -7.30 7.01
CA LYS A 35 -6.92 -8.16 7.77
C LYS A 35 -6.14 -9.23 8.50
N ASN A 36 -6.30 -9.32 9.81
CA ASN A 36 -5.72 -10.39 10.61
C ASN A 36 -6.71 -11.55 10.70
N HIS A 37 -6.36 -12.70 10.12
CA HIS A 37 -7.19 -13.91 10.15
C HIS A 37 -6.89 -14.80 11.37
N SER A 38 -5.89 -14.43 12.19
CA SER A 38 -5.55 -15.19 13.39
C SER A 38 -6.37 -14.77 14.61
N ASP A 39 -6.41 -15.66 15.59
CA ASP A 39 -6.98 -15.46 16.93
C ASP A 39 -6.03 -14.70 17.89
N GLU A 40 -4.82 -14.39 17.42
CA GLU A 40 -3.80 -13.67 18.17
C GLU A 40 -3.62 -12.24 17.64
N ARG A 41 -3.25 -11.33 18.54
CA ARG A 41 -2.83 -9.98 18.16
C ARG A 41 -1.52 -10.06 17.39
N ARG A 42 -1.42 -9.30 16.30
CA ARG A 42 -0.22 -9.23 15.45
C ARG A 42 0.34 -7.81 15.39
N THR A 43 1.66 -7.70 15.31
CA THR A 43 2.32 -6.40 15.06
C THR A 43 3.05 -6.42 13.72
N VAL A 44 2.73 -5.46 12.87
CA VAL A 44 3.38 -5.27 11.57
C VAL A 44 3.88 -3.85 11.40
N LYS A 45 4.81 -3.68 10.46
CA LYS A 45 5.33 -2.40 10.02
C LYS A 45 4.98 -2.22 8.56
N VAL A 46 4.33 -1.11 8.24
CA VAL A 46 3.90 -0.78 6.88
C VAL A 46 4.68 0.41 6.38
N SER A 47 5.21 0.34 5.16
CA SER A 47 5.75 1.49 4.44
C SER A 47 5.25 1.52 3.01
N VAL A 48 5.22 2.71 2.41
CA VAL A 48 4.90 2.88 1.00
C VAL A 48 6.04 3.65 0.34
N ASP A 49 6.78 2.94 -0.50
CA ASP A 49 7.84 3.53 -1.29
C ASP A 49 7.24 4.15 -2.55
N GLN A 50 7.85 5.24 -3.03
CA GLN A 50 7.39 5.92 -4.24
C GLN A 50 8.54 6.24 -5.20
N CYS A 51 8.28 6.02 -6.48
CA CYS A 51 9.19 6.29 -7.60
C CYS A 51 8.50 7.21 -8.60
N ALA A 52 9.21 8.21 -9.10
CA ALA A 52 8.71 9.02 -10.19
C ALA A 52 8.40 8.15 -11.43
N SER A 53 7.26 8.39 -12.06
CA SER A 53 6.90 7.72 -13.31
C SER A 53 7.71 8.32 -14.45
N VAL A 54 8.83 7.69 -14.80
CA VAL A 54 9.70 8.10 -15.91
C VAL A 54 9.70 7.05 -17.01
N ILE A 55 9.66 7.49 -18.27
CA ILE A 55 9.65 6.60 -19.43
C ILE A 55 11.09 6.29 -19.82
N PHE A 56 11.38 5.02 -20.10
CA PHE A 56 12.66 4.58 -20.64
C PHE A 56 13.09 5.48 -21.83
N PRO A 57 14.35 5.96 -21.90
CA PRO A 57 15.55 5.48 -21.20
C PRO A 57 15.85 6.14 -19.84
N ALA A 58 14.90 6.90 -19.25
CA ALA A 58 15.13 7.56 -17.97
C ALA A 58 15.21 6.57 -16.80
N LYS A 59 16.04 6.90 -15.78
CA LYS A 59 16.06 6.23 -14.48
C LYS A 59 15.31 7.09 -13.47
N SER A 60 14.35 6.52 -12.75
CA SER A 60 13.74 7.19 -11.61
C SER A 60 14.58 6.96 -10.38
N ILE A 61 14.85 8.02 -9.62
CA ILE A 61 15.37 7.90 -8.26
C ILE A 61 14.16 7.70 -7.33
N GLU A 62 14.30 6.84 -6.32
CA GLU A 62 13.30 6.70 -5.27
C GLU A 62 13.13 8.04 -4.53
N GLY A 63 11.90 8.50 -4.41
CA GLY A 63 11.56 9.68 -3.63
C GLY A 63 11.49 9.37 -2.14
N PRO A 64 11.27 10.39 -1.28
CA PRO A 64 10.87 10.13 0.11
C PRO A 64 9.60 9.28 0.12
N PRO A 65 9.42 8.31 1.04
CA PRO A 65 8.28 7.41 1.03
C PRO A 65 6.95 8.18 1.16
N ALA A 66 5.91 7.70 0.49
CA ALA A 66 4.55 8.24 0.62
C ALA A 66 3.94 7.94 2.00
N LEU A 67 4.39 6.86 2.64
CA LEU A 67 4.15 6.53 4.04
C LEU A 67 5.45 6.03 4.66
N PRO A 68 6.04 6.76 5.63
CA PRO A 68 7.19 6.25 6.37
C PRO A 68 6.81 5.00 7.16
N GLU A 69 7.81 4.21 7.54
CA GLU A 69 7.58 2.97 8.29
C GLU A 69 6.72 3.25 9.54
N THR A 70 5.52 2.68 9.55
CA THR A 70 4.50 2.88 10.58
C THR A 70 4.18 1.54 11.22
N THR A 71 4.31 1.46 12.54
CA THR A 71 3.90 0.28 13.31
C THR A 71 2.39 0.23 13.44
N VAL A 72 1.80 -0.90 13.07
CA VAL A 72 0.37 -1.16 13.12
C VAL A 72 0.13 -2.39 13.98
N ILE A 73 -0.75 -2.25 14.97
CA ILE A 73 -1.24 -3.35 15.79
C ILE A 73 -2.54 -3.83 15.18
N LEU A 74 -2.61 -5.11 14.85
CA LEU A 74 -3.79 -5.75 14.28
C LEU A 74 -4.44 -6.62 15.36
N GLU A 75 -5.67 -6.27 15.72
CA GLU A 75 -6.45 -7.09 16.65
C GLU A 75 -6.92 -8.38 15.96
N PRO A 76 -7.19 -9.47 16.72
CA PRO A 76 -7.65 -10.74 16.18
C PRO A 76 -8.94 -10.59 15.35
N ASN A 77 -8.97 -11.17 14.14
CA ASN A 77 -10.14 -11.18 13.25
C ASN A 77 -10.65 -9.80 12.81
N GLU A 78 -9.85 -8.73 12.96
CA GLU A 78 -10.23 -7.38 12.57
C GLU A 78 -9.54 -6.89 11.29
N CYS A 79 -10.14 -5.86 10.68
CA CYS A 79 -9.59 -5.15 9.53
C CYS A 79 -9.11 -3.76 9.95
N THR A 80 -7.89 -3.41 9.57
CA THR A 80 -7.29 -2.11 9.82
C THR A 80 -6.99 -1.43 8.49
N ILE A 81 -7.33 -0.14 8.39
CA ILE A 81 -7.01 0.67 7.21
C ILE A 81 -5.86 1.61 7.56
N VAL A 82 -4.80 1.54 6.78
CA VAL A 82 -3.65 2.44 6.86
C VAL A 82 -3.70 3.39 5.65
N PRO A 83 -3.99 4.69 5.86
CA PRO A 83 -4.02 5.65 4.77
C PRO A 83 -2.60 6.18 4.47
N ALA A 84 -2.28 6.33 3.18
CA ALA A 84 -1.11 7.06 2.70
C ALA A 84 -1.55 8.18 1.74
N VAL A 85 -0.92 9.35 1.86
CA VAL A 85 -1.23 10.52 1.03
C VAL A 85 -0.25 10.58 -0.13
N ILE A 86 -0.78 10.67 -1.34
CA ILE A 86 -0.02 10.74 -2.59
C ILE A 86 -0.21 12.13 -3.18
N THR A 87 0.88 12.82 -3.52
CA THR A 87 0.83 14.22 -3.98
C THR A 87 1.15 14.40 -5.47
N ALA A 88 1.57 13.34 -6.16
CA ALA A 88 1.98 13.39 -7.56
C ALA A 88 1.67 12.07 -8.29
N ASN A 89 1.64 12.13 -9.63
CA ASN A 89 1.64 10.91 -10.45
C ASN A 89 2.91 10.11 -10.17
N THR A 90 2.76 8.90 -9.66
CA THR A 90 3.88 8.14 -9.10
C THR A 90 3.62 6.64 -9.20
N ILE A 91 4.69 5.87 -9.10
CA ILE A 91 4.66 4.42 -8.99
C ILE A 91 4.91 4.09 -7.53
N LEU A 92 4.06 3.25 -6.95
CA LEU A 92 4.08 2.93 -5.53
C LEU A 92 4.31 1.44 -5.31
N ARG A 93 4.97 1.12 -4.20
CA ARG A 93 5.14 -0.24 -3.68
C ARG A 93 4.84 -0.22 -2.19
N VAL A 94 3.93 -1.09 -1.74
CA VAL A 94 3.69 -1.28 -0.29
C VAL A 94 4.61 -2.37 0.21
N ASN A 95 5.23 -2.14 1.35
CA ASN A 95 6.01 -3.13 2.07
C ASN A 95 5.39 -3.36 3.44
N ILE A 96 5.28 -4.62 3.83
CA ILE A 96 4.80 -5.01 5.15
C ILE A 96 5.81 -5.97 5.75
N LYS A 97 6.28 -5.66 6.96
CA LYS A 97 7.29 -6.44 7.69
C LYS A 97 6.79 -6.80 9.08
N GLY A 98 7.27 -7.91 9.64
CA GLY A 98 7.02 -8.28 11.04
C GLY A 98 6.37 -9.64 11.17
N GLU A 99 5.32 -9.73 11.98
CA GLU A 99 4.55 -10.97 12.22
C GLU A 99 3.55 -11.23 11.08
N VAL A 100 4.08 -11.32 9.86
CA VAL A 100 3.33 -11.67 8.66
C VAL A 100 3.51 -13.15 8.34
N ASP A 101 2.52 -13.74 7.66
CA ASP A 101 2.66 -15.06 7.06
C ASP A 101 2.88 -14.93 5.56
N LEU A 102 3.78 -15.74 5.00
CA LEU A 102 4.20 -15.61 3.59
C LEU A 102 3.14 -16.16 2.64
N ASP A 103 2.38 -17.17 3.09
CA ASP A 103 1.25 -17.74 2.36
C ASP A 103 -0.04 -16.89 2.47
N ALA A 104 0.03 -15.71 3.11
CA ALA A 104 -1.11 -14.83 3.40
C ALA A 104 -2.29 -15.49 4.16
N GLU A 105 -2.19 -16.75 4.60
CA GLU A 105 -3.26 -17.48 5.30
C GLU A 105 -3.71 -16.75 6.58
N LYS A 106 -2.77 -16.08 7.25
CA LYS A 106 -3.03 -15.32 8.49
C LYS A 106 -3.25 -13.84 8.26
N MET A 107 -2.91 -13.31 7.08
CA MET A 107 -3.00 -11.88 6.81
C MET A 107 -3.30 -11.59 5.35
N GLU A 108 -4.43 -10.93 5.10
CA GLU A 108 -4.81 -10.46 3.76
C GLU A 108 -4.50 -8.96 3.63
N VAL A 109 -3.93 -8.57 2.49
CA VAL A 109 -3.65 -7.17 2.15
C VAL A 109 -4.39 -6.81 0.88
N SER A 110 -5.16 -5.74 0.92
CA SER A 110 -5.76 -5.13 -0.26
C SER A 110 -5.38 -3.66 -0.32
N VAL A 111 -5.07 -3.18 -1.51
CA VAL A 111 -4.74 -1.76 -1.71
C VAL A 111 -5.84 -1.12 -2.52
N ILE A 112 -6.41 -0.04 -1.98
CA ILE A 112 -7.56 0.66 -2.56
C ILE A 112 -7.18 2.12 -2.76
N GLY A 113 -7.08 2.55 -4.01
CA GLY A 113 -6.96 3.96 -4.34
C GLY A 113 -8.32 4.66 -4.30
N GLY A 114 -8.35 5.90 -3.83
CA GLY A 114 -9.60 6.65 -3.78
C GLY A 114 -9.44 8.06 -3.20
N ASN A 115 -10.58 8.73 -3.07
CA ASN A 115 -10.63 10.03 -2.42
C ASN A 115 -10.69 9.84 -0.89
N THR A 116 -9.75 10.45 -0.18
CA THR A 116 -9.77 10.51 1.29
C THR A 116 -10.14 11.91 1.74
N ASN A 117 -11.26 12.02 2.47
CA ASN A 117 -11.73 13.27 3.05
C ASN A 117 -11.91 13.06 4.56
N ALA A 118 -11.32 13.94 5.37
CA ALA A 118 -11.39 13.89 6.83
C ALA A 118 -11.08 12.51 7.47
N GLY A 119 -10.21 11.72 6.85
CA GLY A 119 -9.83 10.38 7.35
C GLY A 119 -10.74 9.22 6.92
N PHE A 120 -11.72 9.46 6.04
CA PHE A 120 -12.59 8.42 5.48
C PHE A 120 -12.32 8.17 4.00
N VAL A 121 -12.39 6.90 3.59
CA VAL A 121 -12.44 6.50 2.17
C VAL A 121 -13.83 6.85 1.64
N GLU A 122 -13.98 8.00 0.99
CA GLU A 122 -15.29 8.50 0.58
C GLU A 122 -15.77 7.80 -0.70
N PHE A 123 -14.85 7.48 -1.61
CA PHE A 123 -15.13 6.71 -2.83
C PHE A 123 -13.92 5.83 -3.18
N PRO A 124 -13.99 4.50 -2.99
CA PRO A 124 -12.98 3.60 -3.54
C PRO A 124 -13.11 3.64 -5.06
N SER A 125 -12.03 3.97 -5.76
CA SER A 125 -12.04 3.92 -7.23
C SER A 125 -11.97 2.45 -7.64
N ALA A 126 -13.00 1.98 -8.35
CA ALA A 126 -13.09 0.58 -8.79
C ALA A 126 -11.92 0.18 -9.73
N VAL A 127 -11.23 1.15 -10.33
CA VAL A 127 -10.03 0.92 -11.16
C VAL A 127 -8.72 0.88 -10.36
N LEU A 128 -8.77 1.20 -9.06
CA LEU A 128 -7.62 1.15 -8.14
C LEU A 128 -7.84 0.13 -7.02
N PHE A 129 -8.56 -0.96 -7.30
CA PHE A 129 -8.62 -2.12 -6.42
C PHE A 129 -7.52 -3.10 -6.79
N PHE A 130 -6.48 -3.15 -5.97
CA PHE A 130 -5.37 -4.09 -6.14
C PHE A 130 -5.48 -5.13 -5.02
N ARG A 131 -6.05 -6.28 -5.39
CA ARG A 131 -5.94 -7.51 -4.60
C ARG A 131 -4.91 -8.37 -5.33
N LEU A 132 -3.78 -8.64 -4.69
CA LEU A 132 -2.84 -9.63 -5.19
C LEU A 132 -3.13 -10.93 -4.47
N ASP A 133 -3.34 -11.99 -5.25
CA ASP A 133 -3.40 -13.35 -4.75
C ASP A 133 -1.99 -13.92 -4.49
N ASP A 134 -0.94 -13.28 -5.03
CA ASP A 134 0.47 -13.69 -4.86
C ASP A 134 1.33 -12.50 -4.40
N PHE A 135 1.82 -12.53 -3.15
CA PHE A 135 2.86 -11.61 -2.69
C PHE A 135 4.21 -12.07 -3.25
N VAL A 136 5.05 -11.11 -3.68
CA VAL A 136 6.43 -11.43 -4.11
C VAL A 136 7.29 -11.55 -2.85
N GLU A 137 7.80 -12.76 -2.62
CA GLU A 137 8.86 -13.01 -1.63
C GLU A 137 10.12 -12.25 -2.05
N ASP A 138 10.67 -11.48 -1.13
CA ASP A 138 11.95 -10.80 -1.33
C ASP A 138 13.00 -11.70 -0.68
N ASP A 139 13.56 -12.64 -1.46
CA ASP A 139 14.66 -13.53 -1.06
C ASP A 139 15.96 -12.71 -0.87
N THR A 140 15.97 -11.79 0.09
CA THR A 140 17.22 -11.29 0.65
C THR A 140 17.55 -12.11 1.89
N ASP A 141 18.06 -13.33 1.67
CA ASP A 141 19.12 -13.98 2.47
C ASP A 141 19.36 -15.42 1.97
N ASP A 142 19.89 -15.54 0.75
CA ASP A 142 20.57 -16.75 0.29
C ASP A 142 21.82 -16.32 -0.48
N ASP A 143 22.79 -15.71 0.23
CA ASP A 143 24.23 -15.77 -0.08
C ASP A 143 25.07 -15.01 0.98
N HIS A 144 25.78 -15.82 1.80
CA HIS A 144 26.91 -15.54 2.72
C HIS A 144 26.66 -15.39 4.23
#